data_AF-A0A956JEV3-F1
#
_entry.id   AF-A0A956JEV3-F1
#
_cell.length_a   1.000
_cell.length_b   1.000
_cell.length_c   1.000
_cell.angle_alpha   90.00
_cell.angle_beta   90.00
_cell.angle_gamma   90.00
#
_symmetry.space_group_name_H-M   'P 1'
#
loop_
_entity.id
_entity.type
_entity.pdbx_description
1 polymer ?
#
loop_
_entity_poly.entity_id
_entity_poly.type
_entity_poly.pdbx_seq_one_letter_code
_entity_poly.pdbx_strand_id
1 'polypeptide(L)'
;MHGNGAVRGPKRSLPRGGPSFAEGSPAWGAAVGARAARLLDCAPMQPGPPPPGMPGPAEGAEVGAPAKRRGIRAFFSRYGRMLWWLHSFYALGLGITVIVFARKGFAHARWLTISLAMAWIVMILVFRFFGSGSGRALEGRGAKLRYFVMTYVLKNLYQGMLFFLLPFYWRSATLDTPNQWFVVALGVCAILSTLDVVFDQVLMRWKVAASVFYFITLFACLNLVIPALLPNSRSLVTMMAAAAISALAFWLMHVPLRYLGRPLVVVALVLWTMGALVGVYFGRAGVPPVAMYVEYGAVGPQLLDDGRLAVEASKLHRSLIHELYAVTDVVVPGGKGDRLVHVWTHEGEVVHRATEVDPRAHGPTGTIRLRSQLDAGLLPEDPAGAWWVDVVTQDGQLVGRTEFEIMD
;
A
#
# COMPACT_ATOMS: atom_id res chain seq x y z
N MET A 1 -42.71 -68.02 3.77
CA MET A 1 -42.35 -69.06 2.77
C MET A 1 -41.05 -68.60 2.12
N HIS A 2 -39.90 -69.15 2.53
CA HIS A 2 -39.03 -70.05 1.73
C HIS A 2 -38.68 -69.50 0.33
N GLY A 3 -37.45 -69.42 -0.16
CA GLY A 3 -36.09 -69.82 0.25
C GLY A 3 -35.15 -69.33 -0.88
N ASN A 4 -34.03 -68.70 -0.55
CA ASN A 4 -32.66 -69.27 -0.55
C ASN A 4 -32.07 -69.63 -1.93
N GLY A 5 -30.89 -69.06 -2.24
CA GLY A 5 -30.09 -69.36 -3.43
C GLY A 5 -28.82 -68.50 -3.48
N ALA A 6 -27.79 -68.93 -2.74
CA ALA A 6 -26.49 -68.26 -2.57
C ALA A 6 -25.38 -68.89 -3.44
N VAL A 7 -24.41 -68.09 -3.91
CA VAL A 7 -23.03 -68.51 -4.27
C VAL A 7 -22.08 -67.29 -4.07
N ARG A 8 -21.39 -67.14 -2.92
CA ARG A 8 -19.93 -67.39 -2.63
C ARG A 8 -18.95 -66.95 -3.74
N GLY A 9 -18.12 -65.91 -3.61
CA GLY A 9 -16.91 -65.77 -2.76
C GLY A 9 -15.67 -65.52 -3.68
N PRO A 10 -14.46 -65.08 -3.24
CA PRO A 10 -13.99 -64.95 -1.86
C PRO A 10 -13.37 -63.58 -1.47
N LYS A 11 -13.33 -63.37 -0.15
CA LYS A 11 -12.58 -62.33 0.57
C LYS A 11 -11.07 -62.63 0.58
N ARG A 12 -10.22 -61.60 0.53
CA ARG A 12 -8.81 -61.69 0.94
C ARG A 12 -8.53 -60.73 2.11
N SER A 13 -7.86 -61.30 3.09
CA SER A 13 -7.58 -60.84 4.44
C SER A 13 -6.32 -59.96 4.54
N LEU A 14 -6.35 -59.05 5.51
CA LEU A 14 -5.20 -58.33 6.08
C LEU A 14 -4.12 -59.28 6.62
N PRO A 15 -2.85 -58.83 6.68
CA PRO A 15 -1.93 -59.27 7.72
C PRO A 15 -1.54 -58.11 8.64
N ARG A 16 -1.66 -58.39 9.94
CA ARG A 16 -0.95 -57.73 11.05
C ARG A 16 0.54 -58.05 10.97
N GLY A 17 1.39 -57.11 11.39
CA GLY A 17 2.80 -57.39 11.71
C GLY A 17 3.61 -56.12 11.92
N GLY A 18 3.71 -55.64 13.16
CA GLY A 18 4.81 -54.77 13.60
C GLY A 18 5.98 -55.61 14.15
N PRO A 19 7.20 -55.07 14.19
CA PRO A 19 7.92 -54.93 15.47
C PRO A 19 8.68 -53.58 15.56
N SER A 20 8.59 -52.86 16.69
CA SER A 20 9.49 -52.92 17.87
C SER A 20 10.84 -52.21 17.68
N PHE A 21 11.01 -51.12 18.43
CA PHE A 21 12.26 -50.41 18.73
C PHE A 21 13.05 -51.18 19.79
N ALA A 22 14.36 -51.41 19.60
CA ALA A 22 15.43 -51.30 20.60
C ALA A 22 16.78 -51.86 20.07
N GLU A 23 17.82 -51.02 20.21
CA GLU A 23 19.24 -51.28 20.51
C GLU A 23 20.13 -52.20 19.64
N GLY A 24 21.29 -51.65 19.21
CA GLY A 24 22.58 -52.37 19.33
C GLY A 24 23.51 -52.49 18.10
N SER A 25 24.39 -51.50 17.90
CA SER A 25 25.81 -51.66 17.48
C SER A 25 26.17 -51.91 15.98
N PRO A 26 27.45 -51.78 15.55
CA PRO A 26 27.95 -50.59 14.81
C PRO A 26 28.69 -50.96 13.51
N ALA A 27 28.23 -50.51 12.34
CA ALA A 27 28.89 -50.88 11.07
C ALA A 27 28.94 -49.77 10.00
N TRP A 28 28.87 -48.50 10.40
CA TRP A 28 28.87 -47.37 9.45
C TRP A 28 30.04 -46.39 9.58
N GLY A 29 31.06 -46.73 10.38
CA GLY A 29 32.27 -45.90 10.57
C GLY A 29 33.49 -46.27 9.73
N ALA A 30 33.55 -47.47 9.14
CA ALA A 30 34.78 -47.99 8.50
C ALA A 30 34.88 -47.72 6.99
N ALA A 31 33.80 -47.34 6.30
CA ALA A 31 33.79 -47.18 4.85
C ALA A 31 34.16 -45.75 4.37
N VAL A 32 34.25 -44.77 5.28
CA VAL A 32 34.54 -43.36 4.92
C VAL A 32 36.03 -43.01 5.08
N GLY A 33 36.79 -43.76 5.89
CA GLY A 33 38.23 -43.52 6.12
C GLY A 33 39.17 -44.05 5.03
N ALA A 34 38.80 -45.12 4.31
CA ALA A 34 39.70 -45.76 3.33
C ALA A 34 39.78 -45.03 1.97
N ARG A 35 38.88 -44.08 1.70
CA ARG A 35 38.82 -43.33 0.43
C ARG A 35 39.52 -41.96 0.50
N ALA A 36 39.83 -41.46 1.70
CA ALA A 36 40.52 -40.19 1.92
C ALA A 36 42.05 -40.32 1.94
N ALA A 37 42.60 -41.51 2.15
CA ALA A 37 44.05 -41.75 2.24
C ALA A 37 44.76 -42.07 0.90
N ARG A 38 44.04 -42.09 -0.24
CA ARG A 38 44.62 -42.36 -1.58
C ARG A 38 44.78 -41.12 -2.47
N LEU A 39 44.55 -39.92 -1.95
CA LEU A 39 44.62 -38.67 -2.72
C LEU A 39 45.84 -37.79 -2.36
N LEU A 40 46.75 -38.26 -1.51
CA LEU A 40 47.90 -37.47 -1.04
C LEU A 40 49.28 -37.93 -1.57
N ASP A 41 49.35 -39.00 -2.37
CA ASP A 41 50.58 -39.42 -3.05
C ASP A 41 50.47 -39.23 -4.57
N CYS A 42 50.68 -38.00 -5.03
CA CYS A 42 51.04 -37.72 -6.42
C CYS A 42 52.25 -36.78 -6.44
N ALA A 43 53.42 -37.35 -6.70
CA ALA A 43 54.65 -36.63 -6.95
C ALA A 43 54.54 -35.74 -8.21
N PRO A 44 55.28 -34.62 -8.30
CA PRO A 44 55.18 -33.71 -9.44
C PRO A 44 55.81 -34.33 -10.70
N MET A 45 54.97 -34.58 -11.71
CA MET A 45 55.38 -35.02 -13.04
C MET A 45 56.02 -33.84 -13.78
N GLN A 46 57.29 -33.95 -14.17
CA GLN A 46 57.92 -32.98 -15.06
C GLN A 46 57.45 -33.18 -16.51
N PRO A 47 57.16 -32.11 -17.26
CA PRO A 47 56.77 -32.23 -18.66
C PRO A 47 57.99 -32.55 -19.53
N GLY A 48 57.94 -33.70 -20.23
CA GLY A 48 58.92 -34.06 -21.25
C GLY A 48 58.82 -33.18 -22.51
N PRO A 49 59.87 -33.13 -23.34
CA PRO A 49 59.91 -32.27 -24.51
C PRO A 49 58.91 -32.74 -25.59
N PRO A 50 58.25 -31.82 -26.32
CA PRO A 50 57.29 -32.17 -27.35
C PRO A 50 57.99 -32.74 -28.61
N PRO A 51 57.36 -33.71 -29.30
CA PRO A 51 57.90 -34.31 -30.52
C PRO A 51 57.89 -33.32 -31.71
N PRO A 52 58.88 -33.41 -32.62
CA PRO A 52 59.04 -32.47 -33.73
C PRO A 52 58.06 -32.78 -34.87
N GLY A 53 57.35 -31.77 -35.38
CA GLY A 53 56.63 -31.88 -36.66
C GLY A 53 55.15 -31.46 -36.68
N MET A 54 54.67 -30.65 -35.74
CA MET A 54 53.33 -30.02 -35.83
C MET A 54 53.48 -28.50 -35.93
N PRO A 55 52.80 -27.81 -36.87
CA PRO A 55 52.73 -26.36 -36.86
C PRO A 55 52.13 -25.90 -35.52
N GLY A 56 52.81 -24.98 -34.85
CA GLY A 56 52.50 -24.56 -33.48
C GLY A 56 51.06 -24.07 -33.32
N PRO A 57 50.52 -24.11 -32.09
CA PRO A 57 49.20 -23.56 -31.83
C PRO A 57 49.23 -22.08 -32.17
N ALA A 58 48.50 -21.72 -33.23
CA ALA A 58 48.14 -20.33 -33.49
C ALA A 58 47.56 -19.78 -32.20
N GLU A 59 48.25 -18.78 -31.67
CA GLU A 59 47.87 -17.94 -30.56
C GLU A 59 46.45 -17.41 -30.83
N GLY A 60 45.46 -18.17 -30.36
CA GLY A 60 44.05 -17.92 -30.56
C GLY A 60 43.67 -16.71 -29.75
N ALA A 61 43.81 -15.55 -30.38
CA ALA A 61 43.34 -14.25 -29.96
C ALA A 61 42.13 -14.34 -29.02
N GLU A 62 42.33 -13.99 -27.75
CA GLU A 62 41.23 -13.52 -26.92
C GLU A 62 40.58 -12.36 -27.67
N VAL A 63 39.38 -12.60 -28.20
CA VAL A 63 38.54 -11.58 -28.82
C VAL A 63 38.25 -10.53 -27.77
N GLY A 64 39.05 -9.47 -27.79
CA GLY A 64 38.98 -8.34 -26.89
C GLY A 64 37.57 -7.76 -26.88
N ALA A 65 36.91 -7.86 -25.73
CA ALA A 65 35.81 -6.94 -25.43
C ALA A 65 36.35 -5.50 -25.61
N PRO A 66 35.66 -4.61 -26.33
CA PRO A 66 36.22 -3.33 -26.74
C PRO A 66 36.70 -2.56 -25.50
N ALA A 67 37.94 -2.07 -25.51
CA ALA A 67 38.63 -1.41 -24.40
C ALA A 67 37.77 -0.32 -23.70
N LYS A 68 36.85 0.30 -24.46
CA LYS A 68 35.85 1.26 -23.97
C LYS A 68 34.91 0.70 -22.88
N ARG A 69 34.55 -0.59 -22.93
CA ARG A 69 33.67 -1.26 -21.95
C ARG A 69 34.38 -1.60 -20.64
N ARG A 70 35.70 -1.83 -20.64
CA ARG A 70 36.49 -2.01 -19.40
C ARG A 70 36.64 -0.69 -18.64
N GLY A 71 36.86 0.42 -19.35
CA GLY A 71 36.94 1.76 -18.75
C GLY A 71 35.64 2.20 -18.06
N ILE A 72 34.48 1.99 -18.70
CA ILE A 72 33.17 2.31 -18.12
C ILE A 72 32.88 1.44 -16.88
N ARG A 73 33.24 0.16 -16.90
CA ARG A 73 33.06 -0.76 -15.76
C ARG A 73 33.96 -0.39 -14.58
N ALA A 74 35.21 -0.02 -14.85
CA ALA A 74 36.16 0.45 -13.84
C ALA A 74 35.70 1.80 -13.24
N PHE A 75 35.20 2.72 -14.07
CA PHE A 75 34.65 4.01 -13.64
C PHE A 75 33.40 3.82 -12.74
N PHE A 76 32.43 2.99 -13.15
CA PHE A 76 31.25 2.66 -12.32
C PHE A 76 31.62 1.95 -11.01
N SER A 77 32.67 1.12 -10.99
CA SER A 77 33.13 0.47 -9.76
C SER A 77 33.81 1.44 -8.78
N ARG A 78 34.50 2.47 -9.31
CA ARG A 78 35.25 3.45 -8.53
C ARG A 78 34.36 4.56 -7.98
N TYR A 79 33.35 4.97 -8.75
CA TYR A 79 32.33 5.94 -8.32
C TYR A 79 31.07 5.29 -7.76
N GLY A 80 30.98 3.96 -7.70
CA GLY A 80 29.80 3.26 -7.21
C GLY A 80 29.38 3.69 -5.80
N ARG A 81 30.34 3.84 -4.87
CA ARG A 81 30.06 4.36 -3.51
C ARG A 81 29.63 5.83 -3.51
N MET A 82 30.20 6.65 -4.38
CA MET A 82 29.88 8.08 -4.50
C MET A 82 28.52 8.30 -5.17
N LEU A 83 28.17 7.51 -6.19
CA LEU A 83 26.84 7.44 -6.81
C LEU A 83 25.78 6.92 -5.84
N TRP A 84 26.13 5.96 -4.98
CA TRP A 84 25.22 5.46 -3.94
C TRP A 84 24.99 6.50 -2.84
N TRP A 85 26.05 7.17 -2.38
CA TRP A 85 25.93 8.29 -1.45
C TRP A 85 25.17 9.47 -2.08
N LEU A 86 25.44 9.78 -3.35
CA LEU A 86 24.74 10.82 -4.10
C LEU A 86 23.26 10.47 -4.30
N HIS A 87 22.93 9.19 -4.54
CA HIS A 87 21.56 8.72 -4.59
C HIS A 87 20.86 8.86 -3.22
N SER A 88 21.52 8.49 -2.13
CA SER A 88 20.99 8.68 -0.77
C SER A 88 20.81 10.15 -0.41
N PHE A 89 21.77 11.02 -0.76
CA PHE A 89 21.70 12.47 -0.53
C PHE A 89 20.66 13.15 -1.44
N TYR A 90 20.50 12.67 -2.68
CA TYR A 90 19.48 13.12 -3.61
C TYR A 90 18.09 12.69 -3.13
N ALA A 91 17.92 11.44 -2.71
CA ALA A 91 16.67 10.93 -2.15
C ALA A 91 16.28 11.67 -0.86
N LEU A 92 17.25 11.94 0.02
CA LEU A 92 17.06 12.72 1.24
C LEU A 92 16.76 14.20 0.92
N GLY A 93 17.46 14.81 -0.04
CA GLY A 93 17.21 16.18 -0.49
C GLY A 93 15.84 16.35 -1.15
N LEU A 94 15.44 15.39 -1.99
CA LEU A 94 14.12 15.33 -2.61
C LEU A 94 13.05 15.11 -1.54
N GLY A 95 13.26 14.20 -0.59
CA GLY A 95 12.38 13.98 0.56
C GLY A 95 12.20 15.23 1.44
N ILE A 96 13.29 15.94 1.76
CA ILE A 96 13.24 17.20 2.52
C ILE A 96 12.51 18.28 1.73
N THR A 97 12.76 18.39 0.42
CA THR A 97 12.09 19.38 -0.43
C THR A 97 10.60 19.09 -0.53
N VAL A 98 10.19 17.83 -0.66
CA VAL A 98 8.79 17.36 -0.63
C VAL A 98 8.13 17.76 0.69
N ILE A 99 8.77 17.50 1.83
CA ILE A 99 8.22 17.84 3.16
C ILE A 99 8.12 19.36 3.35
N VAL A 100 9.15 20.12 2.99
CA VAL A 100 9.15 21.58 3.11
C VAL A 100 8.12 22.22 2.16
N PHE A 101 7.94 21.66 0.96
CA PHE A 101 6.95 22.14 0.01
C PHE A 101 5.53 21.76 0.43
N ALA A 102 5.33 20.58 1.03
CA ALA A 102 4.05 20.19 1.63
C ALA A 102 3.63 21.13 2.76
N ARG A 103 4.59 21.64 3.54
CA ARG A 103 4.34 22.59 4.64
C ARG A 103 3.99 24.01 4.19
N LYS A 104 4.24 24.39 2.93
CA LYS A 104 4.01 25.76 2.41
C LYS A 104 2.60 26.02 1.86
N GLY A 105 1.64 25.13 2.14
CA GLY A 105 0.21 25.43 2.00
C GLY A 105 -0.53 24.56 0.99
N PHE A 106 -1.85 24.64 1.08
CA PHE A 106 -2.87 23.87 0.39
C PHE A 106 -2.62 23.58 -1.10
N ALA A 107 -2.31 24.60 -1.90
CA ALA A 107 -2.08 24.42 -3.34
C ALA A 107 -0.81 23.61 -3.63
N HIS A 108 0.20 23.71 -2.77
CA HIS A 108 1.49 23.03 -2.91
C HIS A 108 1.35 21.53 -2.62
N ALA A 109 0.57 21.14 -1.61
CA ALA A 109 0.29 19.73 -1.33
C ALA A 109 -0.41 19.00 -2.49
N ARG A 110 -1.33 19.70 -3.18
CA ARG A 110 -1.98 19.18 -4.39
C ARG A 110 -0.98 19.01 -5.54
N TRP A 111 -0.21 20.06 -5.87
CA TRP A 111 0.79 19.98 -6.93
C TRP A 111 1.89 18.96 -6.64
N LEU A 112 2.25 18.78 -5.37
CA LEU A 112 3.16 17.74 -4.91
C LEU A 112 2.61 16.34 -5.19
N THR A 113 1.34 16.10 -4.83
CA THR A 113 0.66 14.84 -5.09
C THR A 113 0.57 14.56 -6.60
N ILE A 114 0.20 15.57 -7.40
CA ILE A 114 0.09 15.45 -8.86
C ILE A 114 1.46 15.18 -9.51
N SER A 115 2.49 15.94 -9.15
CA SER A 115 3.84 15.77 -9.71
C SER A 115 4.43 14.41 -9.36
N LEU A 116 4.21 13.93 -8.13
CA LEU A 116 4.65 12.60 -7.73
C LEU A 116 3.87 11.50 -8.44
N ALA A 117 2.56 11.64 -8.57
CA ALA A 117 1.73 10.72 -9.36
C ALA A 117 2.16 10.69 -10.83
N MET A 118 2.47 11.85 -11.42
CA MET A 118 3.00 11.96 -12.76
C MET A 118 4.35 11.26 -12.88
N ALA A 119 5.25 11.44 -11.91
CA ALA A 119 6.52 10.72 -11.87
C ALA A 119 6.33 9.20 -11.83
N TRP A 120 5.35 8.70 -11.06
CA TRP A 120 5.00 7.28 -11.04
C TRP A 120 4.38 6.80 -12.36
N ILE A 121 3.49 7.56 -12.98
CA ILE A 121 2.92 7.24 -14.30
C ILE A 121 4.02 7.16 -15.34
N VAL A 122 4.92 8.15 -15.39
CA VAL A 122 6.07 8.15 -16.30
C VAL A 122 6.94 6.93 -16.03
N MET A 123 7.22 6.61 -14.77
CA MET A 123 7.97 5.41 -14.39
C MET A 123 7.28 4.14 -14.92
N ILE A 124 5.98 3.98 -14.70
CA ILE A 124 5.19 2.84 -15.19
C ILE A 124 5.18 2.77 -16.71
N LEU A 125 5.02 3.90 -17.41
CA LEU A 125 5.02 3.96 -18.87
C LEU A 125 6.41 3.58 -19.42
N VAL A 126 7.48 4.14 -18.86
CA VAL A 126 8.85 3.77 -19.21
C VAL A 126 9.03 2.27 -18.98
N PHE A 127 8.60 1.71 -17.85
CA PHE A 127 8.68 0.26 -17.64
C PHE A 127 7.81 -0.55 -18.59
N ARG A 128 6.61 -0.07 -18.94
CA ARG A 128 5.73 -0.77 -19.88
C ARG A 128 6.34 -0.79 -21.27
N PHE A 129 6.82 0.34 -21.77
CA PHE A 129 7.37 0.45 -23.12
C PHE A 129 8.76 -0.16 -23.24
N PHE A 130 9.66 0.10 -22.29
CA PHE A 130 11.04 -0.42 -22.32
C PHE A 130 11.16 -1.84 -21.73
N GLY A 131 10.24 -2.26 -20.86
CA GLY A 131 10.21 -3.62 -20.29
C GLY A 131 9.45 -4.63 -21.14
N SER A 132 8.41 -4.20 -21.89
CA SER A 132 7.72 -5.05 -22.89
C SER A 132 8.46 -5.12 -24.23
N GLY A 133 9.39 -4.19 -24.48
CA GLY A 133 10.26 -4.16 -25.64
C GLY A 133 11.39 -5.18 -25.52
N SER A 134 11.08 -6.46 -25.77
CA SER A 134 11.88 -7.38 -26.59
C SER A 134 11.57 -8.81 -26.19
N GLY A 135 10.52 -9.36 -26.80
CA GLY A 135 10.23 -10.78 -26.86
C GLY A 135 11.14 -11.55 -27.83
N ARG A 136 12.29 -10.99 -28.23
CA ARG A 136 13.20 -11.66 -29.19
C ARG A 136 14.65 -11.40 -28.79
N ALA A 137 15.34 -12.49 -28.47
CA ALA A 137 16.77 -12.58 -28.14
C ALA A 137 17.13 -12.11 -26.71
N LEU A 138 17.36 -13.08 -25.82
CA LEU A 138 18.68 -13.40 -25.25
C LEU A 138 18.44 -14.29 -24.03
N GLU A 139 18.44 -15.61 -24.23
CA GLU A 139 18.83 -16.54 -23.18
C GLU A 139 20.25 -16.19 -22.74
N GLY A 140 20.40 -15.70 -21.51
CA GLY A 140 21.67 -15.26 -20.98
C GLY A 140 21.52 -14.20 -19.89
N ARG A 141 22.60 -13.94 -19.13
CA ARG A 141 22.71 -13.02 -17.97
C ARG A 141 21.92 -11.69 -18.09
N GLY A 142 21.65 -11.18 -19.28
CA GLY A 142 20.82 -9.99 -19.52
C GLY A 142 19.34 -10.15 -19.15
N ALA A 143 18.73 -11.32 -19.33
CA ALA A 143 17.35 -11.58 -18.90
C ALA A 143 17.23 -11.62 -17.36
N LYS A 144 18.21 -12.26 -16.69
CA LYS A 144 18.31 -12.28 -15.22
C LYS A 144 18.57 -10.88 -14.66
N LEU A 145 19.46 -10.11 -15.29
CA LEU A 145 19.72 -8.72 -14.90
C LEU A 145 18.49 -7.84 -15.09
N ARG A 146 17.78 -7.96 -16.22
CA ARG A 146 16.54 -7.22 -16.48
C ARG A 146 15.44 -7.59 -15.49
N TYR A 147 15.26 -8.87 -15.17
CA TYR A 147 14.32 -9.31 -14.13
C TYR A 147 14.70 -8.77 -12.76
N PHE A 148 15.99 -8.78 -12.40
CA PHE A 148 16.48 -8.25 -11.13
C PHE A 148 16.29 -6.73 -11.05
N VAL A 149 16.66 -5.99 -12.09
CA VAL A 149 16.44 -4.53 -12.19
C VAL A 149 14.95 -4.21 -12.14
N MET A 150 14.11 -4.97 -12.86
CA MET A 150 12.66 -4.80 -12.86
C MET A 150 12.08 -5.00 -11.45
N THR A 151 12.49 -6.07 -10.77
CA THR A 151 12.02 -6.38 -9.42
C THR A 151 12.50 -5.33 -8.42
N TYR A 152 13.77 -4.90 -8.53
CA TYR A 152 14.35 -3.87 -7.68
C TYR A 152 13.64 -2.52 -7.83
N VAL A 153 13.39 -2.07 -9.07
CA VAL A 153 12.70 -0.79 -9.28
C VAL A 153 11.23 -0.89 -8.89
N LEU A 154 10.57 -2.01 -9.15
CA LEU A 154 9.20 -2.22 -8.71
C LEU A 154 9.08 -2.15 -7.19
N LYS A 155 10.01 -2.77 -6.46
CA LYS A 155 10.12 -2.66 -4.99
C LYS A 155 10.34 -1.22 -4.54
N ASN A 156 11.29 -0.51 -5.17
CA ASN A 156 11.57 0.88 -4.82
C ASN A 156 10.37 1.82 -5.11
N LEU A 157 9.65 1.57 -6.20
CA LEU A 157 8.45 2.31 -6.57
C LEU A 157 7.34 2.11 -5.53
N TYR A 158 7.00 0.86 -5.18
CA TYR A 158 5.96 0.58 -4.19
C TYR A 158 6.31 1.09 -2.80
N GLN A 159 7.57 0.92 -2.40
CA GLN A 159 8.06 1.46 -1.15
C GLN A 159 7.87 2.98 -1.14
N GLY A 160 8.37 3.69 -2.16
CA GLY A 160 8.20 5.14 -2.26
C GLY A 160 6.74 5.59 -2.26
N MET A 161 5.86 4.85 -2.95
CA MET A 161 4.43 5.12 -2.98
C MET A 161 3.78 4.98 -1.60
N LEU A 162 3.99 3.85 -0.92
CA LEU A 162 3.37 3.57 0.38
C LEU A 162 3.86 4.54 1.47
N PHE A 163 5.17 4.82 1.52
CA PHE A 163 5.73 5.79 2.46
C PHE A 163 5.25 7.22 2.19
N PHE A 164 4.96 7.57 0.94
CA PHE A 164 4.35 8.86 0.63
C PHE A 164 2.88 8.91 1.02
N LEU A 165 2.11 7.85 0.78
CA LEU A 165 0.68 7.77 1.11
C LEU A 165 0.43 7.82 2.62
N LEU A 166 1.25 7.11 3.39
CA LEU A 166 1.07 6.92 4.83
C LEU A 166 0.80 8.22 5.63
N PRO A 167 1.60 9.30 5.51
CA PRO A 167 1.34 10.53 6.25
C PRO A 167 0.03 11.22 5.87
N PHE A 168 -0.42 11.15 4.61
CA PHE A 168 -1.71 11.72 4.20
C PHE A 168 -2.87 10.93 4.79
N TYR A 169 -2.79 9.60 4.72
CA TYR A 169 -3.80 8.71 5.30
C TYR A 169 -3.86 8.82 6.82
N TRP A 170 -2.71 8.94 7.48
CA TRP A 170 -2.63 9.16 8.93
C TRP A 170 -3.30 10.48 9.35
N ARG A 171 -3.12 11.55 8.56
CA ARG A 171 -3.74 12.86 8.85
C ARG A 171 -5.25 12.87 8.59
N SER A 172 -5.74 12.08 7.62
CA SER A 172 -7.16 11.94 7.29
C SER A 172 -7.89 10.87 8.12
N ALA A 173 -7.19 10.11 8.96
CA ALA A 173 -7.81 9.09 9.81
C ALA A 173 -8.01 9.62 11.23
N THR A 174 -9.08 9.15 11.85
CA THR A 174 -9.43 9.48 13.23
C THR A 174 -9.16 8.24 14.07
N LEU A 175 -8.39 8.42 15.15
CA LEU A 175 -8.13 7.34 16.10
C LEU A 175 -9.46 6.85 16.72
N ASP A 176 -9.52 5.57 17.07
CA ASP A 176 -10.69 4.92 17.68
C ASP A 176 -11.94 4.81 16.78
N THR A 177 -11.76 4.94 15.46
CA THR A 177 -12.84 4.76 14.49
C THR A 177 -12.49 3.72 13.42
N PRO A 178 -13.48 3.15 12.69
CA PRO A 178 -13.22 2.11 11.69
C PRO A 178 -12.22 2.52 10.60
N ASN A 179 -12.08 3.82 10.31
CA ASN A 179 -11.16 4.32 9.28
C ASN A 179 -9.68 4.08 9.59
N GLN A 180 -9.32 3.90 10.88
CA GLN A 180 -7.94 3.67 11.31
C GLN A 180 -7.39 2.34 10.77
N TRP A 181 -8.24 1.32 10.63
CA TRP A 181 -7.84 -0.01 10.19
C TRP A 181 -7.30 0.00 8.76
N PHE A 182 -7.80 0.90 7.92
CA PHE A 182 -7.27 1.09 6.58
C PHE A 182 -5.85 1.65 6.61
N VAL A 183 -5.56 2.62 7.49
CA VAL A 183 -4.22 3.18 7.67
C VAL A 183 -3.26 2.14 8.26
N VAL A 184 -3.72 1.35 9.23
CA VAL A 184 -2.95 0.22 9.78
C VAL A 184 -2.63 -0.79 8.67
N ALA A 185 -3.58 -1.15 7.83
CA ALA A 185 -3.35 -2.03 6.69
C ALA A 185 -2.32 -1.46 5.71
N LEU A 186 -2.35 -0.16 5.42
CA LEU A 186 -1.32 0.51 4.62
C LEU A 186 0.04 0.53 5.31
N GLY A 187 0.09 0.71 6.63
CA GLY A 187 1.32 0.63 7.42
C GLY A 187 1.95 -0.76 7.37
N VAL A 188 1.12 -1.80 7.50
CA VAL A 188 1.56 -3.19 7.33
C VAL A 188 2.08 -3.41 5.90
N CYS A 189 1.37 -2.94 4.87
CA CYS A 189 1.85 -3.00 3.49
C CYS A 189 3.19 -2.26 3.30
N ALA A 190 3.36 -1.09 3.92
CA ALA A 190 4.61 -0.32 3.85
C ALA A 190 5.77 -1.09 4.50
N ILE A 191 5.55 -1.70 5.67
CA ILE A 191 6.54 -2.54 6.36
C ILE A 191 6.86 -3.78 5.51
N LEU A 192 5.84 -4.47 4.98
CA LEU A 192 6.06 -5.62 4.10
C LEU A 192 6.85 -5.25 2.84
N SER A 193 6.68 -4.01 2.35
CA SER A 193 7.44 -3.49 1.21
C SER A 193 8.91 -3.23 1.52
N THR A 194 9.33 -3.06 2.77
CA THR A 194 10.76 -2.91 3.13
C THR A 194 11.46 -4.23 3.38
N LEU A 195 10.70 -5.29 3.68
CA LEU A 195 11.22 -6.62 3.96
C LEU A 195 11.44 -7.39 2.64
N ASP A 196 12.55 -7.10 1.95
CA ASP A 196 12.90 -7.68 0.64
C ASP A 196 12.81 -9.22 0.59
N VAL A 197 13.16 -9.90 1.69
CA VAL A 197 13.11 -11.37 1.83
C VAL A 197 11.67 -11.88 1.95
N VAL A 198 10.81 -11.16 2.68
CA VAL A 198 9.40 -11.52 2.85
C VAL A 198 8.64 -11.27 1.56
N PHE A 199 8.96 -10.18 0.85
CA PHE A 199 8.41 -9.89 -0.46
C PHE A 199 8.75 -11.04 -1.42
N ASP A 200 10.02 -11.45 -1.56
CA ASP A 200 10.34 -12.52 -2.51
C ASP A 200 9.78 -13.89 -2.07
N GLN A 201 9.77 -14.23 -0.77
CA GLN A 201 9.27 -15.53 -0.31
C GLN A 201 7.75 -15.65 -0.28
N VAL A 202 7.01 -14.60 0.10
CA VAL A 202 5.54 -14.63 0.22
C VAL A 202 4.90 -14.36 -1.15
N LEU A 203 5.41 -13.39 -1.90
CA LEU A 203 4.82 -12.97 -3.18
C LEU A 203 5.02 -14.02 -4.28
N MET A 204 6.15 -14.73 -4.28
CA MET A 204 6.37 -15.87 -5.19
C MET A 204 5.56 -17.10 -4.80
N ARG A 205 5.27 -17.28 -3.50
CA ARG A 205 4.59 -18.47 -2.98
C ARG A 205 3.07 -18.36 -3.07
N TRP A 206 2.50 -17.17 -2.83
CA TRP A 206 1.05 -16.94 -2.78
C TRP A 206 0.66 -15.84 -3.76
N LYS A 207 0.39 -16.22 -5.03
CA LYS A 207 -0.03 -15.28 -6.08
C LYS A 207 -1.18 -14.39 -5.63
N VAL A 208 -2.16 -14.93 -4.91
CA VAL A 208 -3.32 -14.16 -4.43
C VAL A 208 -2.92 -13.05 -3.46
N ALA A 209 -2.02 -13.32 -2.50
CA ALA A 209 -1.57 -12.33 -1.53
C ALA A 209 -0.86 -11.16 -2.22
N ALA A 210 -0.04 -11.47 -3.24
CA ALA A 210 0.59 -10.46 -4.08
C ALA A 210 -0.43 -9.56 -4.76
N SER A 211 -1.45 -10.17 -5.35
CA SER A 211 -2.47 -9.45 -6.10
C SER A 211 -3.34 -8.57 -5.20
N VAL A 212 -3.64 -9.02 -3.98
CA VAL A 212 -4.33 -8.22 -2.96
C VAL A 212 -3.47 -7.03 -2.52
N PHE A 213 -2.19 -7.25 -2.24
CA PHE A 213 -1.24 -6.18 -1.90
C PHE A 213 -1.19 -5.11 -3.02
N TYR A 214 -1.10 -5.54 -4.28
CA TYR A 214 -1.10 -4.63 -5.42
C TYR A 214 -2.41 -3.88 -5.57
N PHE A 215 -3.55 -4.56 -5.40
CA PHE A 215 -4.86 -3.94 -5.47
C PHE A 215 -5.04 -2.87 -4.39
N ILE A 216 -4.71 -3.17 -3.13
CA ILE A 216 -4.82 -2.22 -2.01
C ILE A 216 -3.91 -1.01 -2.23
N THR A 217 -2.65 -1.23 -2.62
CA THR A 217 -1.68 -0.14 -2.84
C THR A 217 -2.10 0.76 -4.00
N LEU A 218 -2.56 0.17 -5.11
CA LEU A 218 -3.02 0.93 -6.26
C LEU A 218 -4.32 1.69 -5.95
N PHE A 219 -5.27 1.04 -5.27
CA PHE A 219 -6.50 1.67 -4.82
C PHE A 219 -6.20 2.86 -3.91
N ALA A 220 -5.35 2.68 -2.91
CA ALA A 220 -4.99 3.75 -1.99
C ALA A 220 -4.31 4.93 -2.69
N CYS A 221 -3.44 4.63 -3.66
CA CYS A 221 -2.80 5.64 -4.50
C CYS A 221 -3.81 6.42 -5.33
N LEU A 222 -4.71 5.73 -6.05
CA LEU A 222 -5.72 6.38 -6.89
C LEU A 222 -6.73 7.16 -6.04
N ASN A 223 -7.07 6.67 -4.85
CA ASN A 223 -7.95 7.34 -3.91
C ASN A 223 -7.33 8.65 -3.36
N LEU A 224 -6.01 8.79 -3.37
CA LEU A 224 -5.33 10.07 -3.10
C LEU A 224 -5.24 10.96 -4.36
N VAL A 225 -4.89 10.36 -5.51
CA VAL A 225 -4.54 11.12 -6.72
C VAL A 225 -5.76 11.63 -7.49
N ILE A 226 -6.85 10.85 -7.58
CA ILE A 226 -8.05 11.24 -8.34
C ILE A 226 -8.70 12.49 -7.74
N PRO A 227 -8.96 12.59 -6.41
CA PRO A 227 -9.48 13.82 -5.83
C PRO A 227 -8.54 15.02 -6.02
N ALA A 228 -7.21 14.80 -6.01
CA ALA A 228 -6.24 15.85 -6.27
C ALA A 228 -6.31 16.38 -7.72
N LEU A 229 -6.67 15.53 -8.70
CA LEU A 229 -6.85 15.90 -10.11
C LEU A 229 -8.24 16.48 -10.40
N LEU A 230 -9.28 15.97 -9.74
CA LEU A 230 -10.68 16.33 -9.94
C LEU A 230 -11.25 16.97 -8.66
N PRO A 231 -10.79 18.18 -8.32
CA PRO A 231 -11.04 18.80 -7.03
C PRO A 231 -12.54 18.89 -6.70
N ASN A 232 -13.36 19.38 -7.63
CA ASN A 232 -14.78 19.65 -7.37
C ASN A 232 -15.69 18.40 -7.41
N SER A 233 -15.12 17.20 -7.42
CA SER A 233 -15.89 15.95 -7.43
C SER A 233 -16.13 15.43 -6.02
N ARG A 234 -17.23 14.70 -5.83
CA ARG A 234 -17.53 14.06 -4.54
C ARG A 234 -16.49 12.99 -4.20
N SER A 235 -16.08 12.90 -2.94
CA SER A 235 -15.13 11.87 -2.43
C SER A 235 -15.62 10.45 -2.72
N LEU A 236 -16.92 10.19 -2.61
CA LEU A 236 -17.48 8.88 -2.95
C LEU A 236 -17.24 8.51 -4.43
N VAL A 237 -17.43 9.46 -5.35
CA VAL A 237 -17.28 9.21 -6.80
C VAL A 237 -15.83 8.96 -7.16
N THR A 238 -14.90 9.73 -6.59
CA THR A 238 -13.46 9.55 -6.84
C THR A 238 -12.93 8.25 -6.23
N MET A 239 -13.42 7.85 -5.05
CA MET A 239 -13.12 6.56 -4.43
C MET A 239 -13.68 5.39 -5.27
N MET A 240 -14.91 5.49 -5.77
CA MET A 240 -15.48 4.48 -6.67
C MET A 240 -14.70 4.37 -7.99
N ALA A 241 -14.26 5.50 -8.55
CA ALA A 241 -13.39 5.51 -9.73
C ALA A 241 -12.03 4.84 -9.45
N ALA A 242 -11.43 5.12 -8.29
CA ALA A 242 -10.20 4.46 -7.84
C ALA A 242 -10.38 2.94 -7.74
N ALA A 243 -11.51 2.48 -7.19
CA ALA A 243 -11.84 1.06 -7.08
C ALA A 243 -11.99 0.40 -8.46
N ALA A 244 -12.74 1.03 -9.38
CA ALA A 244 -12.95 0.51 -10.73
C ALA A 244 -11.64 0.41 -11.53
N ILE A 245 -10.82 1.47 -11.50
CA ILE A 245 -9.53 1.49 -12.20
C ILE A 245 -8.57 0.45 -11.59
N SER A 246 -8.54 0.32 -10.26
CA SER A 246 -7.72 -0.70 -9.59
C SER A 246 -8.16 -2.12 -9.91
N ALA A 247 -9.47 -2.36 -9.98
CA ALA A 247 -10.04 -3.65 -10.35
C ALA A 247 -9.69 -4.01 -11.80
N LEU A 248 -9.76 -3.05 -12.71
CA LEU A 248 -9.37 -3.22 -14.11
C LEU A 248 -7.86 -3.47 -14.26
N ALA A 249 -7.03 -2.72 -13.53
CA ALA A 249 -5.58 -2.90 -13.54
C ALA A 249 -5.17 -4.28 -12.99
N PHE A 250 -5.81 -4.72 -11.89
CA PHE A 250 -5.66 -6.07 -11.35
C PHE A 250 -5.98 -7.13 -12.41
N TRP A 251 -7.09 -6.95 -13.13
CA TRP A 251 -7.51 -7.89 -14.16
C TRP A 251 -6.53 -7.95 -15.33
N LEU A 252 -6.09 -6.79 -15.82
CA LEU A 252 -5.13 -6.68 -16.92
C LEU A 252 -3.77 -7.30 -16.60
N MET A 253 -3.40 -7.35 -15.31
CA MET A 253 -2.19 -8.02 -14.84
C MET A 253 -2.31 -9.55 -14.85
N HIS A 254 -3.49 -10.10 -14.58
CA HIS A 254 -3.71 -11.55 -14.46
C HIS A 254 -4.17 -12.22 -15.75
N VAL A 255 -4.89 -11.49 -16.61
CA VAL A 255 -5.49 -12.03 -17.82
C VAL A 255 -4.78 -11.48 -19.06
N PRO A 256 -4.19 -12.34 -19.91
CA PRO A 256 -3.59 -11.91 -21.16
C PRO A 256 -4.63 -11.23 -22.06
N LEU A 257 -4.26 -10.10 -22.69
CA LEU A 257 -5.18 -9.30 -23.53
C LEU A 257 -5.91 -10.11 -24.61
N ARG A 258 -5.28 -11.17 -25.14
CA ARG A 258 -5.86 -12.09 -26.13
C ARG A 258 -7.11 -12.85 -25.65
N TYR A 259 -7.30 -13.02 -24.34
CA TYR A 259 -8.45 -13.73 -23.77
C TYR A 259 -9.57 -12.79 -23.33
N LEU A 260 -9.35 -11.47 -23.40
CA LEU A 260 -10.29 -10.46 -22.92
C LEU A 260 -11.59 -10.41 -23.73
N GLY A 261 -11.58 -10.90 -24.98
CA GLY A 261 -12.77 -10.98 -25.83
C GLY A 261 -13.68 -12.19 -25.58
N ARG A 262 -13.31 -13.12 -24.68
CA ARG A 262 -14.17 -14.29 -24.37
C ARG A 262 -15.32 -13.86 -23.46
N PRO A 263 -16.59 -14.24 -23.75
CA PRO A 263 -17.74 -13.78 -22.98
C PRO A 263 -17.65 -14.13 -21.50
N LEU A 264 -17.15 -15.34 -21.17
CA LEU A 264 -16.95 -15.77 -19.79
C LEU A 264 -15.94 -14.89 -19.02
N VAL A 265 -14.87 -14.44 -19.70
CA VAL A 265 -13.84 -13.58 -19.10
C VAL A 265 -14.38 -12.18 -18.89
N VAL A 266 -15.18 -11.66 -19.83
CA VAL A 266 -15.86 -10.37 -19.70
C VAL A 266 -16.85 -10.41 -18.54
N VAL A 267 -17.66 -11.47 -18.43
CA VAL A 267 -18.60 -11.65 -17.30
C VAL A 267 -17.83 -11.69 -15.98
N ALA A 268 -16.73 -12.43 -15.90
CA ALA A 268 -15.92 -12.48 -14.69
C ALA A 268 -15.27 -11.12 -14.32
N LEU A 269 -14.82 -10.34 -15.31
CA LEU A 269 -14.32 -8.98 -15.12
C LEU A 269 -15.42 -8.05 -14.59
N VAL A 270 -16.62 -8.12 -15.17
CA VAL A 270 -17.76 -7.31 -14.75
C VAL A 270 -18.15 -7.66 -13.32
N LEU A 271 -18.26 -8.95 -12.99
CA LEU A 271 -18.56 -9.41 -11.63
C LEU A 271 -17.48 -8.98 -10.62
N TRP A 272 -16.21 -9.07 -10.98
CA TRP A 272 -15.10 -8.62 -10.13
C TRP A 272 -15.15 -7.10 -9.89
N THR A 273 -15.34 -6.32 -10.96
CA THR A 273 -15.41 -4.86 -10.88
C THR A 273 -16.63 -4.42 -10.07
N MET A 274 -17.79 -5.04 -10.30
CA MET A 274 -19.00 -4.82 -9.50
C MET A 274 -18.77 -5.20 -8.03
N GLY A 275 -18.14 -6.34 -7.75
CA GLY A 275 -17.78 -6.75 -6.40
C GLY A 275 -16.88 -5.74 -5.69
N ALA A 276 -15.87 -5.21 -6.39
CA ALA A 276 -14.98 -4.17 -5.86
C ALA A 276 -15.75 -2.86 -5.58
N LEU A 277 -16.63 -2.44 -6.49
CA LEU A 277 -17.46 -1.24 -6.32
C LEU A 277 -18.43 -1.38 -5.15
N VAL A 278 -19.12 -2.52 -5.04
CA VAL A 278 -20.02 -2.84 -3.94
C VAL A 278 -19.26 -2.89 -2.62
N GLY A 279 -18.12 -3.58 -2.58
CA GLY A 279 -17.28 -3.68 -1.39
C GLY A 279 -16.80 -2.31 -0.91
N VAL A 280 -16.37 -1.43 -1.82
CA VAL A 280 -15.96 -0.06 -1.48
C VAL A 280 -17.14 0.81 -1.08
N TYR A 281 -18.30 0.69 -1.72
CA TYR A 281 -19.49 1.46 -1.37
C TYR A 281 -19.99 1.14 0.05
N PHE A 282 -20.05 -0.14 0.41
CA PHE A 282 -20.44 -0.55 1.78
C PHE A 282 -19.31 -0.37 2.79
N GLY A 283 -18.06 -0.51 2.36
CA GLY A 283 -16.86 -0.28 3.17
C GLY A 283 -16.46 1.20 3.28
N ARG A 284 -17.22 2.14 2.70
CA ARG A 284 -16.84 3.56 2.59
C ARG A 284 -16.53 4.22 3.93
N ALA A 285 -17.24 3.84 4.99
CA ALA A 285 -17.01 4.37 6.34
C ALA A 285 -15.65 3.96 6.93
N GLY A 286 -15.08 2.84 6.46
CA GLY A 286 -13.76 2.36 6.85
C GLY A 286 -12.61 2.93 6.01
N VAL A 287 -12.89 3.69 4.95
CA VAL A 287 -11.87 4.32 4.11
C VAL A 287 -11.90 5.82 4.36
N PRO A 288 -10.81 6.43 4.87
CA PRO A 288 -10.79 7.86 5.13
C PRO A 288 -10.92 8.65 3.80
N PRO A 289 -11.61 9.80 3.81
CA PRO A 289 -11.70 10.69 2.65
C PRO A 289 -10.36 11.41 2.47
N VAL A 290 -9.49 10.81 1.67
CA VAL A 290 -8.08 11.19 1.59
C VAL A 290 -7.92 12.59 1.00
N ALA A 291 -6.93 13.29 1.54
CA ALA A 291 -6.64 14.70 1.33
C ALA A 291 -7.54 15.63 2.15
N MET A 292 -8.68 15.17 2.66
CA MET A 292 -9.50 15.95 3.59
C MET A 292 -9.14 15.61 5.04
N TYR A 293 -8.99 16.62 5.90
CA TYR A 293 -8.81 16.43 7.34
C TYR A 293 -9.21 17.68 8.12
N VAL A 294 -9.58 17.49 9.39
CA VAL A 294 -9.82 18.60 10.33
C VAL A 294 -8.45 19.12 10.78
N GLU A 295 -8.12 20.36 10.43
CA GLU A 295 -6.89 21.03 10.89
C GLU A 295 -7.06 21.59 12.30
N TYR A 296 -8.25 22.09 12.58
CA TYR A 296 -8.60 22.69 13.86
C TYR A 296 -10.07 22.43 14.17
N GLY A 297 -10.39 22.13 15.43
CA GLY A 297 -11.75 21.88 15.88
C GLY A 297 -11.89 22.26 17.35
N ALA A 298 -12.94 23.01 17.66
CA ALA A 298 -13.24 23.45 19.02
C ALA A 298 -14.74 23.56 19.25
N VAL A 299 -15.11 23.45 20.53
CA VAL A 299 -16.48 23.60 21.01
C VAL A 299 -16.50 24.67 22.09
N GLY A 300 -17.58 25.45 22.14
CA GLY A 300 -17.76 26.50 23.13
C GLY A 300 -19.22 26.90 23.32
N PRO A 301 -19.54 27.55 24.45
CA PRO A 301 -20.92 27.94 24.78
C PRO A 301 -21.37 29.22 24.06
N GLN A 302 -20.44 29.97 23.46
CA GLN A 302 -20.73 31.26 22.84
C GLN A 302 -19.88 31.50 21.60
N LEU A 303 -20.51 32.05 20.56
CA LEU A 303 -19.89 32.49 19.33
C LEU A 303 -19.74 34.02 19.34
N LEU A 304 -18.57 34.53 18.92
CA LEU A 304 -18.35 35.97 18.68
C LEU A 304 -18.92 36.39 17.32
N ASP A 305 -19.09 37.70 17.12
CA ASP A 305 -19.57 38.29 15.86
C ASP A 305 -18.65 38.00 14.65
N ASP A 306 -17.36 37.73 14.91
CA ASP A 306 -16.39 37.30 13.90
C ASP A 306 -16.49 35.80 13.55
N GLY A 307 -17.37 35.09 14.26
CA GLY A 307 -17.64 33.67 14.14
C GLY A 307 -16.49 32.77 14.59
N ARG A 308 -15.66 33.25 15.53
CA ARG A 308 -14.83 32.42 16.42
C ARG A 308 -15.60 32.09 17.69
N LEU A 309 -15.13 31.10 18.44
CA LEU A 309 -15.67 30.82 19.77
C LEU A 309 -15.12 31.85 20.76
N ALA A 310 -15.97 32.33 21.67
CA ALA A 310 -15.54 33.22 22.76
C ALA A 310 -14.63 32.49 23.75
N VAL A 311 -14.95 31.23 23.99
CA VAL A 311 -14.19 30.31 24.83
C VAL A 311 -14.14 28.97 24.12
N GLU A 312 -12.93 28.47 23.90
CA GLU A 312 -12.68 27.12 23.43
C GLU A 312 -12.51 26.24 24.67
N ALA A 313 -13.43 25.30 24.86
CA ALA A 313 -13.44 24.47 26.05
C ALA A 313 -13.42 23.00 25.66
N SER A 314 -12.37 22.30 26.10
CA SER A 314 -12.31 20.84 26.08
C SER A 314 -13.09 20.22 27.25
N LYS A 315 -13.31 21.00 28.31
CA LYS A 315 -14.14 20.64 29.46
C LYS A 315 -15.10 21.78 29.76
N LEU A 316 -16.41 21.50 29.76
CA LEU A 316 -17.44 22.46 30.15
C LEU A 316 -18.17 21.96 31.38
N HIS A 317 -18.59 22.87 32.23
CA HIS A 317 -19.45 22.54 33.37
C HIS A 317 -20.91 22.71 32.96
N ARG A 318 -21.79 21.79 33.39
CA ARG A 318 -23.22 21.76 33.03
C ARG A 318 -23.93 23.12 33.12
N SER A 319 -23.61 23.93 34.13
CA SER A 319 -24.28 25.22 34.36
C SER A 319 -23.99 26.29 33.29
N LEU A 320 -22.95 26.11 32.46
CA LEU A 320 -22.59 27.01 31.37
C LEU A 320 -23.29 26.63 30.04
N ILE A 321 -24.10 25.58 30.06
CA ILE A 321 -24.63 24.95 28.85
C ILE A 321 -26.08 25.37 28.65
N HIS A 322 -26.24 26.43 27.85
CA HIS A 322 -27.53 26.82 27.28
C HIS A 322 -27.57 26.48 25.80
N GLU A 323 -26.50 26.83 25.07
CA GLU A 323 -26.31 26.48 23.66
C GLU A 323 -24.86 26.05 23.49
N LEU A 324 -24.60 25.11 22.58
CA LEU A 324 -23.24 24.69 22.24
C LEU A 324 -22.97 24.96 20.77
N TYR A 325 -21.83 25.59 20.51
CA TYR A 325 -21.35 25.89 19.18
C TYR A 325 -20.10 25.05 18.91
N ALA A 326 -20.07 24.37 17.77
CA ALA A 326 -18.88 23.70 17.27
C ALA A 326 -18.35 24.43 16.04
N VAL A 327 -17.05 24.72 16.05
CA VAL A 327 -16.33 25.34 14.94
C VAL A 327 -15.19 24.41 14.53
N THR A 328 -15.17 24.00 13.27
CA THR A 328 -14.08 23.17 12.73
C THR A 328 -13.54 23.74 11.43
N ASP A 329 -12.24 23.88 11.31
CA ASP A 329 -11.56 24.22 10.07
C ASP A 329 -11.10 22.94 9.37
N VAL A 330 -11.70 22.68 8.22
CA VAL A 330 -11.43 21.49 7.42
C VAL A 330 -10.58 21.87 6.22
N VAL A 331 -9.46 21.17 6.05
CA VAL A 331 -8.63 21.26 4.85
C VAL A 331 -9.29 20.44 3.75
N VAL A 332 -9.65 21.05 2.62
CA VAL A 332 -10.31 20.36 1.50
C VAL A 332 -9.56 20.59 0.18
N PRO A 333 -8.49 19.83 -0.13
CA PRO A 333 -7.58 20.05 -1.29
C PRO A 333 -8.26 20.08 -2.65
N GLY A 334 -9.47 19.52 -2.71
CA GLY A 334 -10.36 19.51 -3.86
C GLY A 334 -11.29 20.72 -3.98
N GLY A 335 -11.28 21.70 -3.08
CA GLY A 335 -12.34 22.71 -3.10
C GLY A 335 -13.71 22.14 -2.68
N LYS A 336 -14.81 22.81 -3.05
CA LYS A 336 -16.11 22.68 -2.36
C LYS A 336 -17.00 21.53 -2.86
N GLY A 337 -16.41 20.49 -3.44
CA GLY A 337 -17.16 19.40 -4.09
C GLY A 337 -17.98 18.53 -3.13
N ASP A 338 -17.47 18.33 -1.91
CA ASP A 338 -18.14 17.58 -0.86
C ASP A 338 -18.93 18.49 0.09
N ARG A 339 -20.08 18.00 0.54
CA ARG A 339 -20.86 18.61 1.61
C ARG A 339 -20.50 17.91 2.91
N LEU A 340 -20.16 18.72 3.92
CA LEU A 340 -19.74 18.27 5.24
C LEU A 340 -20.85 18.58 6.23
N VAL A 341 -21.06 17.67 7.18
CA VAL A 341 -22.05 17.79 8.24
C VAL A 341 -21.38 17.54 9.59
N HIS A 342 -21.85 18.24 10.63
CA HIS A 342 -21.46 17.94 12.00
C HIS A 342 -22.45 16.95 12.61
N VAL A 343 -21.91 15.86 13.15
CA VAL A 343 -22.65 14.83 13.87
C VAL A 343 -22.26 14.91 15.33
N TRP A 344 -23.19 15.36 16.16
CA TRP A 344 -23.04 15.44 17.60
C TRP A 344 -23.38 14.09 18.22
N THR A 345 -22.44 13.56 18.98
CA THR A 345 -22.55 12.26 19.63
C THR A 345 -22.25 12.42 21.12
N HIS A 346 -23.05 11.79 21.97
CA HIS A 346 -22.91 11.76 23.42
C HIS A 346 -22.87 10.30 23.87
N GLU A 347 -21.83 9.90 24.60
CA GLU A 347 -21.68 8.51 25.10
C GLU A 347 -21.85 7.41 24.02
N GLY A 348 -21.57 7.75 22.75
CA GLY A 348 -21.70 6.86 21.61
C GLY A 348 -23.05 6.90 20.87
N GLU A 349 -24.04 7.64 21.38
CA GLU A 349 -25.32 7.85 20.72
C GLU A 349 -25.37 9.18 19.96
N VAL A 350 -25.91 9.15 18.74
CA VAL A 350 -26.02 10.34 17.89
C VAL A 350 -27.20 11.19 18.36
N VAL A 351 -26.90 12.35 18.92
CA VAL A 351 -27.88 13.30 19.45
C VAL A 351 -28.42 14.21 18.34
N HIS A 352 -27.54 14.75 17.49
CA HIS A 352 -27.93 15.71 16.47
C HIS A 352 -27.07 15.64 15.21
N ARG A 353 -27.70 15.90 14.05
CA ARG A 353 -27.01 16.04 12.75
C ARG A 353 -27.29 17.42 12.16
N ALA A 354 -26.32 18.32 12.26
CA ALA A 354 -26.43 19.65 11.70
C ALA A 354 -26.18 19.59 10.18
N THR A 355 -27.22 19.87 9.39
CA THR A 355 -27.23 19.67 7.93
C THR A 355 -26.91 20.95 7.15
N GLU A 356 -27.00 22.12 7.78
CA GLU A 356 -26.71 23.42 7.16
C GLU A 356 -25.48 24.04 7.79
N VAL A 357 -24.42 24.11 7.00
CA VAL A 357 -23.23 24.87 7.33
C VAL A 357 -23.13 26.00 6.31
N ASP A 358 -23.39 27.24 6.74
CA ASP A 358 -23.28 28.43 5.90
C ASP A 358 -21.81 28.56 5.42
N PRO A 359 -21.53 28.41 4.12
CA PRO A 359 -20.18 28.56 3.60
C PRO A 359 -19.85 30.05 3.40
N ARG A 360 -19.82 30.82 4.50
CA ARG A 360 -19.33 32.21 4.56
C ARG A 360 -18.30 32.34 5.68
N ALA A 361 -17.13 32.92 5.52
CA ALA A 361 -16.27 33.21 4.38
C ALA A 361 -14.88 33.40 5.02
N HIS A 362 -13.85 32.67 4.57
CA HIS A 362 -12.46 32.76 5.03
C HIS A 362 -12.16 32.18 6.43
N GLY A 363 -12.07 30.84 6.50
CA GLY A 363 -11.07 30.23 7.38
C GLY A 363 -9.65 30.62 6.92
N PRO A 364 -8.59 30.29 7.68
CA PRO A 364 -7.20 30.44 7.24
C PRO A 364 -6.99 29.94 5.81
N THR A 365 -6.12 30.59 5.03
CA THR A 365 -5.94 30.35 3.59
C THR A 365 -5.80 28.85 3.27
N GLY A 366 -6.81 28.25 2.61
CA GLY A 366 -6.82 26.83 2.24
C GLY A 366 -7.73 25.93 3.08
N THR A 367 -8.49 26.49 4.03
CA THR A 367 -9.47 25.75 4.86
C THR A 367 -10.90 26.22 4.61
N ILE A 368 -11.87 25.36 4.91
CA ILE A 368 -13.29 25.67 5.00
C ILE A 368 -13.66 25.60 6.48
N ARG A 369 -14.11 26.72 7.04
CA ARG A 369 -14.67 26.76 8.39
C ARG A 369 -16.10 26.26 8.37
N LEU A 370 -16.37 25.21 9.11
CA LEU A 370 -17.71 24.69 9.38
C LEU A 370 -18.17 25.14 10.76
N ARG A 371 -19.47 25.37 10.89
CA ARG A 371 -20.12 25.80 12.12
C ARG A 371 -21.41 25.02 12.29
N SER A 372 -21.68 24.59 13.51
CA SER A 372 -22.98 24.05 13.91
C SER A 372 -23.34 24.47 15.31
N GLN A 373 -24.63 24.56 15.56
CA GLN A 373 -25.22 24.84 16.87
C GLN A 373 -25.99 23.62 17.36
N LEU A 374 -25.92 23.36 18.66
CA LEU A 374 -26.73 22.41 19.38
C LEU A 374 -27.57 23.20 20.41
N ASP A 375 -28.87 23.25 20.18
CA ASP A 375 -29.81 23.98 21.02
C ASP A 375 -30.11 23.23 22.32
N ALA A 376 -30.47 23.97 23.38
CA ALA A 376 -30.83 23.42 24.68
C ALA A 376 -31.89 22.30 24.60
N GLY A 377 -32.87 22.44 23.70
CA GLY A 377 -33.98 21.49 23.55
C GLY A 377 -33.58 20.16 22.90
N LEU A 378 -32.38 20.06 22.34
CA LEU A 378 -31.83 18.84 21.75
C LEU A 378 -30.84 18.14 22.69
N LEU A 379 -30.51 18.75 23.83
CA LEU A 379 -29.63 18.13 24.83
C LEU A 379 -30.37 16.99 25.55
N PRO A 380 -29.68 15.87 25.84
CA PRO A 380 -30.19 14.83 26.72
C PRO A 380 -30.54 15.36 28.11
N GLU A 381 -31.41 14.65 28.84
CA GLU A 381 -31.77 15.00 30.23
C GLU A 381 -30.53 15.05 31.15
N ASP A 382 -29.55 14.18 30.89
CA ASP A 382 -28.23 14.23 31.50
C ASP A 382 -27.15 14.52 30.44
N PRO A 383 -26.69 15.79 30.31
CA PRO A 383 -25.64 16.14 29.36
C PRO A 383 -24.23 15.81 29.85
N ALA A 384 -24.02 15.32 31.07
CA ALA A 384 -22.68 15.03 31.58
C ALA A 384 -22.04 13.82 30.85
N GLY A 385 -20.71 13.82 30.75
CA GLY A 385 -19.95 12.73 30.14
C GLY A 385 -19.18 13.11 28.87
N ALA A 386 -18.83 12.10 28.08
CA ALA A 386 -17.98 12.24 26.89
C ALA A 386 -18.80 12.63 25.66
N TRP A 387 -18.36 13.69 24.99
CA TRP A 387 -18.96 14.20 23.77
C TRP A 387 -17.95 14.26 22.63
N TRP A 388 -18.48 14.08 21.43
CA TRP A 388 -17.72 14.13 20.19
C TRP A 388 -18.53 14.82 19.11
N VAL A 389 -17.88 15.72 18.38
CA VAL A 389 -18.38 16.32 17.16
C VAL A 389 -17.62 15.72 16.00
N ASP A 390 -18.29 14.82 15.28
CA ASP A 390 -17.75 14.16 14.10
C ASP A 390 -18.06 14.98 12.85
N VAL A 391 -17.01 15.34 12.10
CA VAL A 391 -17.14 15.95 10.78
C VAL A 391 -17.23 14.81 9.77
N VAL A 392 -18.40 14.65 9.15
CA VAL A 392 -18.70 13.54 8.24
C VAL A 392 -19.07 14.10 6.88
N THR A 393 -18.64 13.44 5.80
CA THR A 393 -19.16 13.75 4.46
C THR A 393 -20.63 13.36 4.37
N GLN A 394 -21.40 13.99 3.47
CA GLN A 394 -22.79 13.58 3.22
C GLN A 394 -22.89 12.09 2.83
N ASP A 395 -21.84 11.56 2.21
CA ASP A 395 -21.68 10.17 1.84
C ASP A 395 -21.06 9.32 2.98
N GLY A 396 -21.19 9.75 4.25
CA GLY A 396 -20.90 8.99 5.47
C GLY A 396 -19.45 8.57 5.69
N GLN A 397 -18.47 9.32 5.16
CA GLN A 397 -17.06 9.13 5.49
C GLN A 397 -16.65 10.10 6.59
N LEU A 398 -16.00 9.59 7.65
CA LEU A 398 -15.51 10.42 8.74
C LEU A 398 -14.22 11.14 8.32
N VAL A 399 -14.22 12.47 8.44
CA VAL A 399 -13.10 13.38 8.09
C VAL A 399 -12.23 13.69 9.31
N GLY A 400 -12.87 13.83 10.48
CA GLY A 400 -12.19 14.13 11.73
C GLY A 400 -13.19 14.24 12.89
N ARG A 401 -12.67 14.24 14.11
CA ARG A 401 -13.43 14.29 15.36
C ARG A 401 -12.88 15.38 16.27
N THR A 402 -13.78 16.11 16.92
CA THR A 402 -13.44 17.02 18.02
C THR A 402 -14.07 16.48 19.29
N GLU A 403 -13.27 16.24 20.32
CA GLU A 403 -13.71 15.64 21.59
C GLU A 403 -13.80 16.71 22.67
N PHE A 404 -14.83 16.63 23.50
CA PHE A 404 -14.98 17.47 24.68
C PHE A 404 -15.75 16.71 25.77
N GLU A 405 -15.62 17.15 27.00
CA GLU A 405 -16.26 16.53 28.15
C GLU A 405 -17.15 17.54 28.86
N ILE A 406 -18.35 17.11 29.23
CA ILE A 406 -19.24 17.90 30.10
C ILE A 406 -19.11 17.34 31.51
N MET A 407 -18.60 18.17 32.41
CA MET A 407 -18.46 17.89 33.84
C MET A 407 -19.74 18.28 34.58
N ASP A 408 -20.08 17.49 35.58
CA ASP A 408 -21.14 17.77 36.54
C ASP A 408 -20.95 19.08 37.28
#